data_AF-A0A2G9P6D1-F1
#
_entry.id   AF-A0A2G9P6D1-F1
#
_cell.length_a   1.000
_cell.length_b   1.000
_cell.length_c   1.000
_cell.angle_alpha   90.00
_cell.angle_beta   90.00
_cell.angle_gamma   90.00
#
_symmetry.space_group_name_H-M   'P 1'
#
loop_
_entity.id
_entity.type
_entity.pdbx_description
1 polymer ?
#
loop_
_entity_poly.entity_id
_entity_poly.type
_entity_poly.pdbx_seq_one_letter_code
_entity_poly.pdbx_strand_id
1 'polypeptide(L)'
;MRMVIKNFRRGRRTQHTNQFVLVSDSVNTKAKASALIGNKAEWKTTSGKIIKGKITRVHGNKGAVIARMEKGLPGTAVGTKITVKEKTKKTAKTKETKKKETKK
;
A
#
# COMPACT_ATOMS: atom_id res chain seq x y z
N MET A 1 2.69 8.48 -3.59
CA MET A 1 4.11 8.10 -3.41
C MET A 1 4.46 6.91 -4.30
N ARG A 2 5.69 6.84 -4.84
CA ARG A 2 6.16 5.69 -5.65
C ARG A 2 7.11 4.81 -4.82
N MET A 3 6.97 3.50 -4.93
CA MET A 3 7.87 2.51 -4.30
C MET A 3 8.26 1.45 -5.33
N VAL A 4 9.34 0.72 -5.09
CA VAL A 4 9.80 -0.38 -5.93
C VAL A 4 9.50 -1.71 -5.23
N ILE A 5 8.98 -2.68 -5.98
CA ILE A 5 8.80 -4.05 -5.51
C ILE A 5 10.17 -4.73 -5.50
N LYS A 6 10.70 -5.06 -4.32
CA LYS A 6 12.02 -5.70 -4.23
C LYS A 6 11.93 -7.21 -4.40
N ASN A 7 11.01 -7.85 -3.68
CA ASN A 7 10.74 -9.28 -3.83
C ASN A 7 9.42 -9.65 -3.16
N PHE A 8 8.98 -10.89 -3.34
CA PHE A 8 7.96 -11.51 -2.50
C PHE A 8 8.47 -11.67 -1.08
N ARG A 9 7.54 -11.71 -0.12
CA ARG A 9 7.86 -12.22 1.21
C ARG A 9 8.08 -13.72 1.09
N ARG A 10 9.32 -14.15 1.28
CA ARG A 10 9.73 -15.55 1.25
C ARG A 10 10.54 -15.92 2.49
N GLY A 11 10.46 -17.19 2.86
CA GLY A 11 11.44 -17.86 3.70
C GLY A 11 12.48 -18.58 2.86
N ARG A 12 13.25 -19.47 3.48
CA ARG A 12 14.28 -20.26 2.77
C ARG A 12 13.70 -21.16 1.68
N ARG A 13 12.55 -21.79 1.95
CA ARG A 13 11.86 -22.74 1.05
C ARG A 13 10.41 -22.36 0.70
N THR A 14 9.87 -21.33 1.33
CA THR A 14 8.46 -20.94 1.19
C THR A 14 8.33 -19.55 0.60
N GLN A 15 7.32 -19.33 -0.24
CA GLN A 15 7.03 -18.03 -0.83
C GLN A 15 5.56 -17.69 -0.65
N HIS A 16 5.29 -16.48 -0.18
CA HIS A 16 3.93 -15.95 -0.11
C HIS A 16 3.67 -15.08 -1.35
N THR A 17 2.88 -15.60 -2.28
CA THR A 17 2.57 -14.98 -3.58
C THR A 17 1.74 -13.69 -3.48
N ASN A 18 1.05 -13.48 -2.36
CA ASN A 18 0.17 -12.32 -2.14
C ASN A 18 0.84 -11.21 -1.30
N GLN A 19 2.09 -11.41 -0.85
CA GLN A 19 2.80 -10.49 0.03
C GLN A 19 4.11 -10.03 -0.61
N PHE A 20 4.31 -8.72 -0.68
CA PHE A 20 5.46 -8.11 -1.36
C PHE A 20 6.21 -7.16 -0.45
N VAL A 21 7.54 -7.18 -0.56
CA VAL A 21 8.42 -6.22 0.09
C VAL A 21 8.56 -5.01 -0.83
N LEU A 22 8.13 -3.85 -0.34
CA LEU A 22 8.24 -2.57 -1.01
C LEU A 22 9.34 -1.74 -0.36
N VAL A 23 10.15 -1.09 -1.19
CA VAL A 23 11.23 -0.19 -0.77
C VAL A 23 11.01 1.17 -1.44
N SER A 24 11.31 2.23 -0.72
CA SER A 24 11.33 3.58 -1.26
C SER A 24 12.57 4.29 -0.76
N ASP A 25 13.21 5.05 -1.64
CA ASP A 25 14.44 5.78 -1.32
C ASP A 25 14.20 6.91 -0.29
N SER A 26 12.95 7.36 -0.16
CA SER A 26 12.57 8.41 0.80
C SER A 26 12.31 7.88 2.22
N VAL A 27 12.14 6.56 2.39
CA VAL A 27 11.71 5.93 3.65
C VAL A 27 12.82 5.04 4.17
N ASN A 28 13.77 5.65 4.89
CA ASN A 28 14.97 4.95 5.35
C ASN A 28 14.86 4.45 6.80
N THR A 29 13.83 4.89 7.54
CA THR A 29 13.68 4.61 8.97
C THR A 29 12.39 3.83 9.25
N LYS A 30 12.45 2.93 10.25
CA LYS A 30 11.27 2.19 10.74
C LYS A 30 10.10 3.11 11.12
N ALA A 31 10.37 4.24 11.77
CA ALA A 31 9.34 5.20 12.18
C ALA A 31 8.56 5.77 10.98
N LYS A 32 9.28 6.20 9.92
CA LYS A 32 8.65 6.71 8.69
C LYS A 32 7.83 5.61 8.00
N ALA A 33 8.34 4.38 8.00
CA ALA A 33 7.60 3.25 7.43
C ALA A 33 6.34 2.88 8.22
N SER A 34 6.34 3.03 9.54
CA SER A 34 5.17 2.80 10.39
C SER A 34 4.01 3.74 10.05
N ALA A 35 4.30 5.00 9.68
CA ALA A 35 3.29 5.95 9.25
C ALA A 35 2.57 5.52 7.95
N LEU A 36 3.20 4.66 7.14
CA LEU A 36 2.63 4.17 5.88
C LEU A 36 1.74 2.94 6.06
N ILE A 37 1.62 2.40 7.28
CA ILE A 37 0.78 1.25 7.57
C ILE A 37 -0.67 1.57 7.23
N GLY A 38 -1.30 0.67 6.48
CA GLY A 38 -2.69 0.78 6.07
C GLY A 38 -2.89 1.51 4.75
N ASN A 39 -1.91 2.22 4.22
CA ASN A 39 -2.07 2.91 2.93
C ASN A 39 -2.38 1.93 1.79
N LYS A 40 -3.12 2.42 0.79
CA LYS A 40 -3.49 1.60 -0.38
C LYS A 40 -2.31 1.53 -1.33
N ALA A 41 -2.01 0.34 -1.81
CA ALA A 41 -0.98 0.07 -2.80
C ALA A 41 -1.66 -0.36 -4.10
N GLU A 42 -1.37 0.33 -5.19
CA GLU A 42 -1.89 0.03 -6.52
C GLU A 42 -0.73 -0.29 -7.46
N TRP A 43 -0.77 -1.51 -8.00
CA TRP A 43 0.14 -1.95 -9.03
C TRP A 43 -0.57 -1.94 -10.39
N LYS A 44 0.09 -1.42 -11.41
CA LYS A 44 -0.43 -1.36 -12.78
C LYS A 44 0.36 -2.33 -13.65
N THR A 45 -0.35 -3.22 -14.33
CA THR A 45 0.23 -4.07 -15.38
C THR A 45 0.43 -3.25 -16.66
N THR A 46 1.34 -3.67 -17.53
CA THR A 46 1.51 -3.12 -18.89
C THR A 46 0.19 -3.09 -19.67
N SER A 47 -0.66 -4.10 -19.48
CA SER A 47 -2.00 -4.20 -20.09
C SER A 47 -3.08 -3.34 -19.42
N GLY A 48 -2.72 -2.42 -18.52
CA GLY A 48 -3.66 -1.47 -17.88
C GLY A 48 -4.47 -2.01 -16.70
N LYS A 49 -4.35 -3.30 -16.36
CA LYS A 49 -5.02 -3.87 -15.18
C LYS A 49 -4.43 -3.29 -13.89
N ILE A 50 -5.31 -2.84 -12.99
CA ILE A 50 -4.92 -2.29 -11.69
C ILE A 50 -5.20 -3.34 -10.62
N ILE A 51 -4.15 -3.80 -9.94
CA ILE A 51 -4.25 -4.71 -8.81
C ILE A 51 -4.10 -3.87 -7.53
N LYS A 52 -5.13 -3.92 -6.70
CA LYS A 52 -5.19 -3.19 -5.44
C LYS A 52 -4.66 -4.04 -4.29
N GLY A 53 -4.16 -3.36 -3.29
CA GLY A 53 -3.66 -3.95 -2.07
C GLY A 53 -3.55 -2.91 -0.96
N LYS A 54 -3.06 -3.37 0.20
CA LYS A 54 -2.83 -2.53 1.37
C LYS A 54 -1.47 -2.81 1.98
N ILE A 55 -0.83 -1.77 2.51
CA ILE A 55 0.35 -1.93 3.36
C ILE A 55 -0.11 -2.47 4.70
N THR A 56 0.50 -3.57 5.14
CA THR A 56 0.07 -4.28 6.36
C THR A 56 1.03 -4.08 7.51
N ARG A 57 2.34 -4.15 7.25
CA ARG A 57 3.36 -4.07 8.29
C ARG A 57 4.68 -3.54 7.75
N VAL A 58 5.52 -3.06 8.65
CA VAL A 58 6.91 -2.69 8.35
C VAL A 58 7.77 -3.95 8.22
N HIS A 59 8.84 -3.86 7.43
CA HIS A 59 9.80 -4.92 7.21
C HIS A 59 11.21 -4.44 7.54
N GLY A 60 11.84 -5.09 8.52
CA GLY A 60 13.18 -4.74 8.98
C GLY A 60 13.28 -3.32 9.54
N ASN A 61 14.51 -2.82 9.63
CA ASN A 61 14.81 -1.51 10.22
C ASN A 61 15.09 -0.42 9.17
N LYS A 62 15.35 -0.80 7.90
CA LYS A 62 15.70 0.11 6.80
C LYS A 62 14.49 0.74 6.10
N GLY A 63 13.35 0.82 6.77
CA GLY A 63 12.14 1.47 6.25
C GLY A 63 11.41 0.75 5.11
N ALA A 64 11.67 -0.55 4.88
CA ALA A 64 10.88 -1.35 3.95
C ALA A 64 9.49 -1.67 4.53
N VAL A 65 8.51 -1.92 3.67
CA VAL A 65 7.13 -2.27 4.09
C VAL A 65 6.62 -3.48 3.34
N ILE A 66 5.65 -4.18 3.94
CA ILE A 66 4.98 -5.33 3.31
C ILE A 66 3.59 -4.93 2.87
N ALA A 67 3.36 -5.01 1.57
CA ALA A 67 2.04 -4.88 0.96
C ALA A 67 1.40 -6.25 0.76
N ARG A 68 0.14 -6.37 1.14
CA ARG A 68 -0.71 -7.52 0.83
C ARG A 68 -1.66 -7.12 -0.28
N MET A 69 -1.55 -7.81 -1.42
CA MET A 69 -2.38 -7.58 -2.59
C MET A 69 -3.62 -8.48 -2.55
N GLU A 70 -4.71 -8.05 -3.18
CA GLU A 70 -5.94 -8.86 -3.28
C GLU A 70 -5.73 -10.09 -4.18
N LYS A 71 -5.06 -9.88 -5.31
CA LYS A 71 -4.60 -10.94 -6.21
C LYS A 71 -3.07 -10.97 -6.17
N GLY A 72 -2.50 -12.17 -6.13
CA GLY A 72 -1.06 -12.36 -6.24
C GLY A 72 -0.54 -11.76 -7.54
N LEU A 73 0.66 -11.16 -7.48
CA LEU A 73 1.32 -10.63 -8.67
C LEU A 73 2.17 -11.72 -9.31
N PRO A 74 2.31 -11.71 -10.66
CA PRO A 74 3.26 -12.59 -11.33
C PRO A 74 4.69 -12.26 -10.89
N GLY A 75 5.59 -13.25 -10.97
CA GLY A 75 7.01 -13.08 -10.63
C GLY A 75 7.70 -11.94 -11.39
N THR A 76 7.24 -11.69 -12.61
CA THR A 76 7.68 -10.59 -13.49
C THR A 76 7.44 -9.19 -12.91
N ALA A 77 6.59 -9.05 -11.88
CA ALA A 77 6.34 -7.76 -11.24
C ALA A 77 7.50 -7.30 -10.32
N VAL A 78 8.45 -8.18 -10.01
CA VAL A 78 9.64 -7.81 -9.21
C VAL A 78 10.47 -6.76 -9.96
N GLY A 79 10.89 -5.70 -9.28
CA GLY A 79 11.61 -4.56 -9.87
C GLY A 79 10.71 -3.45 -10.42
N THR A 80 9.40 -3.68 -10.55
CA THR A 80 8.48 -2.66 -11.05
C THR A 80 8.04 -1.67 -9.97
N LYS A 81 7.54 -0.51 -10.42
CA LYS A 81 7.10 0.58 -9.54
C LYS A 81 5.64 0.38 -9.14
N ILE A 82 5.35 0.56 -7.86
CA ILE A 82 4.00 0.58 -7.29
C ILE A 82 3.65 1.99 -6.82
N THR A 83 2.38 2.36 -6.95
CA THR A 83 1.89 3.65 -6.46
C THR A 83 1.19 3.42 -5.12
N VAL A 84 1.69 4.08 -4.09
CA VAL A 84 1.04 4.13 -2.77
C VAL A 84 0.20 5.40 -2.69
N LYS A 85 -1.10 5.20 -2.45
CA LYS A 85 -2.07 6.24 -2.15
C LYS A 85 -2.33 6.23 -0.65
N GLU A 86 -2.28 7.40 -0.05
CA GLU A 86 -2.61 7.55 1.36
C GLU A 86 -4.06 7.12 1.59
N LYS A 87 -4.32 6.53 2.76
CA LYS A 87 -5.69 6.43 3.24
C LYS A 87 -6.19 7.84 3.45
N THR A 88 -7.17 8.28 2.66
CA THR A 88 -8.08 9.30 3.14
C THR A 88 -8.70 8.75 4.42
N LYS A 89 -8.43 9.41 5.56
CA LYS A 89 -9.25 9.20 6.75
C LYS A 89 -10.68 9.47 6.29
N LYS A 90 -11.55 8.46 6.24
CA LYS A 90 -12.98 8.71 6.32
C LYS A 90 -13.20 9.25 7.73
N THR A 91 -12.98 10.55 7.89
CA THR A 91 -13.51 11.29 9.03
C THR A 91 -15.02 11.15 8.90
N ALA A 92 -15.62 10.47 9.87
CA ALA A 92 -17.05 10.46 10.05
C ALA A 92 -17.54 11.92 10.18
N LYS A 93 -18.28 12.41 9.19
CA LYS A 93 -19.31 13.47 9.32
C LYS A 93 -20.23 13.42 8.10
N THR A 94 -21.09 12.40 8.06
CA THR A 94 -22.44 12.57 7.51
C THR A 94 -23.30 13.05 8.68
N LYS A 95 -23.62 14.35 8.72
CA LYS A 95 -24.73 15.03 9.43
C LYS A 95 -24.34 16.48 9.73
N GLU A 96 -24.33 17.37 8.72
CA GLU A 96 -24.52 18.82 8.92
C GLU A 96 -24.62 19.60 7.59
N THR A 97 -25.56 19.25 6.70
CA THR A 97 -25.99 20.17 5.61
C THR A 97 -27.39 19.86 5.05
N LYS A 98 -28.32 19.39 5.90
CA LYS A 98 -29.77 19.35 5.59
C LYS A 98 -30.66 19.97 6.67
N LYS A 99 -30.11 20.83 7.55
CA LYS A 99 -30.90 21.53 8.59
C LYS A 99 -30.77 23.07 8.52
N LYS A 100 -30.61 23.61 7.32
CA LYS A 100 -30.73 25.07 7.05
C LYS A 100 -31.90 25.44 6.14
N GLU A 101 -32.81 24.50 5.88
CA GLU A 101 -34.01 24.73 5.04
C GLU A 101 -35.32 24.68 5.83
N THR A 102 -35.28 24.81 7.16
CA THR A 102 -36.50 24.91 7.99
C THR A 102 -36.17 25.53 9.36
N LYS A 103 -35.97 26.85 9.37
CA LYS A 103 -36.27 27.80 10.47
C LYS A 103 -35.60 29.13 10.16
N LYS A 104 -36.26 29.97 9.38
CA LYS A 104 -36.79 31.28 9.78
C LYS A 104 -37.58 31.85 8.62
#